data_AF-A0A016VQQ2-F1
#
_entry.id   AF-A0A016VQQ2-F1
#
_cell.length_a   1.000
_cell.length_b   1.000
_cell.length_c   1.000
_cell.angle_alpha   90.00
_cell.angle_beta   90.00
_cell.angle_gamma   90.00
#
_symmetry.space_group_name_H-M   'P 1'
#
loop_
_entity.id
_entity.type
_entity.pdbx_description
1 polymer ?
#
loop_
_entity_poly.entity_id
_entity_poly.type
_entity_poly.pdbx_seq_one_letter_code
_entity_poly.pdbx_strand_id
1 'polypeptide(L)'
;MDAAIATFLCLSAALPHRGGLGGGLMATVYADARCTTLNARESCPADATEAFFINRRDETIVGPRAVAVPASLNGLYRAFEKYSSKRLSWRQLVKPTIELCLRGITVTKKLSQDLSEFQSLIMNNSRMRSHFVNETTGEVLARGDKMSCPLLANFLRDMVDADDPVEFFYRGQGSARLLKFIGDSESNSTSPEIPLLAWDKSKLIGDAVFDETILDDAEQLVGKDSVQNILKRFRNRNSPEIQYESVEEGSFSVLVIDERGNAVSMTSSLGDKFGNRDFTEFGFFMNNAMGAFTYGTQLGSMESRNAPQPAKCPRTQMSPVIGVKDGEVSFASGGTDYLGTCMSLLGALTSLESFHSGNVPLLLKKEDGLHSLSSDKSLLAGY
;
A
#
# COMPACT_ATOMS: atom_id res chain seq x y z
N MET A 1 5.47 -5.10 -16.19
CA MET A 1 5.32 -5.72 -14.85
C MET A 1 6.66 -5.84 -14.11
N ASP A 2 7.70 -6.41 -14.71
CA ASP A 2 9.03 -6.59 -14.07
C ASP A 2 9.57 -5.32 -13.40
N ALA A 3 9.59 -4.20 -14.13
CA ALA A 3 10.02 -2.90 -13.61
C ALA A 3 9.13 -2.39 -12.45
N ALA A 4 7.82 -2.69 -12.47
CA ALA A 4 6.91 -2.31 -11.40
C ALA A 4 7.22 -3.08 -10.12
N ILE A 5 7.46 -4.40 -10.22
CA ILE A 5 7.84 -5.25 -9.08
C ILE A 5 9.19 -4.81 -8.49
N ALA A 6 10.21 -4.66 -9.34
CA ALA A 6 11.54 -4.23 -8.88
C ALA A 6 11.49 -2.85 -8.20
N THR A 7 10.75 -1.91 -8.78
CA THR A 7 10.53 -0.58 -8.18
C THR A 7 9.79 -0.66 -6.86
N PHE A 8 8.72 -1.46 -6.77
CA PHE A 8 7.97 -1.66 -5.53
C PHE A 8 8.87 -2.18 -4.40
N LEU A 9 9.70 -3.19 -4.67
CA LEU A 9 10.62 -3.74 -3.68
C LEU A 9 11.66 -2.72 -3.24
N CYS A 10 12.23 -1.95 -4.18
CA CYS A 10 13.13 -0.85 -3.85
C CYS A 10 12.46 0.23 -3.00
N LEU A 11 11.21 0.61 -3.29
CA LEU A 11 10.45 1.57 -2.48
C LEU A 11 10.10 1.02 -1.11
N SER A 12 9.85 -0.29 -0.98
CA SER A 12 9.65 -0.94 0.32
C SER A 12 10.89 -0.79 1.23
N ALA A 13 12.08 -0.74 0.65
CA ALA A 13 13.32 -0.47 1.38
C ALA A 13 13.59 1.03 1.59
N ALA A 14 13.26 1.88 0.61
CA ALA A 14 13.55 3.31 0.66
C ALA A 14 12.53 4.13 1.46
N LEU A 15 11.29 3.66 1.53
CA LEU A 15 10.16 4.28 2.22
C LEU A 15 9.46 3.25 3.13
N PRO A 16 10.19 2.56 4.03
CA PRO A 16 9.65 1.46 4.82
C PRO A 16 8.48 1.91 5.71
N HIS A 17 8.43 3.18 6.10
CA HIS A 17 7.35 3.77 6.89
C HIS A 17 6.05 4.03 6.11
N ARG A 18 6.02 3.78 4.79
CA ARG A 18 4.85 4.05 3.93
C ARG A 18 4.24 2.84 3.27
N GLY A 19 4.90 1.69 3.21
CA GLY A 19 4.39 0.58 2.42
C GLY A 19 5.39 -0.56 2.32
N GLY A 20 4.96 -1.65 1.69
CA GLY A 20 5.83 -2.78 1.38
C GLY A 20 5.30 -4.11 1.90
N LEU A 21 6.22 -4.98 2.33
CA LEU A 21 5.93 -6.40 2.62
C LEU A 21 4.95 -6.60 3.78
N GLY A 22 4.94 -5.70 4.77
CA GLY A 22 4.02 -5.77 5.90
C GLY A 22 2.65 -5.14 5.66
N GLY A 23 2.39 -4.66 4.44
CA GLY A 23 1.11 -4.06 4.05
C GLY A 23 0.39 -4.79 2.93
N GLY A 24 -0.50 -4.06 2.28
CA GLY A 24 -1.24 -4.49 1.10
C GLY A 24 -0.89 -3.69 -0.15
N LEU A 25 -1.43 -4.13 -1.28
CA LEU A 25 -1.38 -3.41 -2.53
C LEU A 25 -2.66 -3.58 -3.34
N MET A 26 -2.98 -2.54 -4.11
CA MET A 26 -3.91 -2.64 -5.23
C MET A 26 -3.19 -2.24 -6.51
N ALA A 27 -3.54 -2.87 -7.62
CA ALA A 27 -3.00 -2.54 -8.92
C ALA A 27 -4.08 -2.52 -10.00
N THR A 28 -3.93 -1.60 -10.95
CA THR A 28 -4.58 -1.67 -12.25
C THR A 28 -3.48 -2.00 -13.27
N VAL A 29 -3.68 -3.09 -14.01
CA VAL A 29 -2.75 -3.58 -15.03
C VAL A 29 -3.43 -3.50 -16.39
N TYR A 30 -2.80 -2.81 -17.34
CA TYR A 30 -3.18 -2.83 -18.73
C TYR A 30 -2.20 -3.70 -19.51
N ALA A 31 -2.67 -4.82 -20.02
CA ALA A 31 -1.91 -5.75 -20.85
C ALA A 31 -2.87 -6.46 -21.81
N ASP A 32 -2.38 -6.84 -22.99
CA ASP A 32 -3.18 -7.54 -24.02
C ASP A 32 -4.51 -6.84 -24.33
N ALA A 33 -4.47 -5.51 -24.44
CA ALA A 33 -5.61 -4.63 -24.65
C ALA A 33 -6.73 -4.72 -23.59
N ARG A 34 -6.41 -5.16 -22.37
CA ARG A 34 -7.36 -5.30 -21.26
C ARG A 34 -6.85 -4.66 -19.99
N CYS A 35 -7.74 -3.97 -19.27
CA CYS A 35 -7.53 -3.57 -17.88
C CYS A 35 -7.92 -4.72 -16.95
N THR A 36 -7.04 -5.07 -16.01
CA THR A 36 -7.33 -6.01 -14.92
C THR A 36 -6.92 -5.40 -13.60
N THR A 37 -7.77 -5.52 -12.59
CA THR A 37 -7.44 -5.12 -11.22
C THR A 37 -6.85 -6.30 -10.45
N LEU A 38 -5.75 -6.06 -9.74
CA LEU A 38 -5.19 -6.96 -8.73
C LEU A 38 -5.51 -6.38 -7.36
N ASN A 39 -6.25 -7.14 -6.56
CA ASN A 39 -6.56 -6.77 -5.18
C ASN A 39 -5.80 -7.69 -4.22
N ALA A 40 -4.74 -7.16 -3.64
CA ALA A 40 -3.98 -7.78 -2.57
C ALA A 40 -4.02 -6.86 -1.33
N ARG A 41 -5.25 -6.46 -0.95
CA ARG A 41 -5.54 -5.80 0.32
C ARG A 41 -5.33 -6.77 1.48
N GLU A 42 -4.91 -6.24 2.62
CA GLU A 42 -4.80 -7.02 3.83
C GLU A 42 -6.17 -7.52 4.29
N SER A 43 -6.22 -8.72 4.87
CA SER A 43 -7.46 -9.31 5.38
C SER A 43 -7.44 -9.44 6.90
N CYS A 44 -8.60 -9.27 7.52
CA CYS A 44 -8.82 -9.67 8.91
C CYS A 44 -8.36 -11.13 9.12
N PRO A 45 -7.66 -11.45 10.23
CA PRO A 45 -7.30 -12.83 10.52
C PRO A 45 -8.52 -13.76 10.48
N ALA A 46 -8.38 -14.94 9.87
CA ALA A 46 -9.53 -15.83 9.60
C ALA A 46 -10.11 -16.53 10.85
N ASP A 47 -9.44 -16.39 11.99
CA ASP A 47 -9.83 -16.86 13.31
C ASP A 47 -10.23 -15.69 14.25
N ALA A 48 -10.19 -14.45 13.77
CA ALA A 48 -10.68 -13.30 14.51
C ALA A 48 -12.20 -13.37 14.65
N THR A 49 -12.70 -13.23 15.88
CA THR A 49 -14.15 -13.15 16.16
C THR A 49 -14.59 -11.70 16.30
N GLU A 50 -15.87 -11.40 16.10
CA GLU A 50 -16.41 -10.06 16.32
C GLU A 50 -16.15 -9.57 17.76
N ALA A 51 -16.22 -10.49 18.74
CA ALA A 51 -15.91 -10.25 20.14
C ALA A 51 -14.47 -9.77 20.38
N PHE A 52 -13.52 -10.13 19.50
CA PHE A 52 -12.12 -9.72 19.60
C PHE A 52 -11.94 -8.20 19.55
N PHE A 53 -12.90 -7.47 19.00
CA PHE A 53 -12.78 -6.03 18.77
C PHE A 53 -13.79 -5.16 19.52
N ILE A 54 -14.67 -5.76 20.34
CA ILE A 54 -15.66 -5.00 21.12
C ILE A 54 -14.92 -4.15 22.16
N ASN A 55 -15.22 -2.85 22.19
CA ASN A 55 -14.65 -1.84 23.11
C ASN A 55 -13.11 -1.70 23.07
N ARG A 56 -12.47 -2.09 21.95
CA ARG A 56 -11.00 -2.08 21.80
C ARG A 56 -10.53 -1.34 20.56
N ARG A 57 -11.25 -0.30 20.14
CA ARG A 57 -10.94 0.46 18.91
C ARG A 57 -9.53 1.05 18.91
N ASP A 58 -9.03 1.54 20.04
CA ASP A 58 -7.69 2.14 20.10
C ASP A 58 -6.58 1.09 19.87
N GLU A 59 -6.83 -0.18 20.22
CA GLU A 59 -5.93 -1.32 19.97
C GLU A 59 -5.91 -1.73 18.48
N THR A 60 -6.80 -1.18 17.64
CA THR A 60 -6.83 -1.48 16.20
C THR A 60 -6.04 -0.48 15.36
N ILE A 61 -5.41 0.52 16.00
CA ILE A 61 -4.56 1.52 15.34
C ILE A 61 -3.08 1.29 15.64
N VAL A 62 -2.73 0.90 16.87
CA VAL A 62 -1.34 0.67 17.31
C VAL A 62 -1.21 -0.69 18.00
N GLY A 63 -0.09 -1.36 17.74
CA GLY A 63 0.25 -2.65 18.35
C GLY A 63 -0.28 -3.86 17.55
N PRO A 64 -0.17 -5.07 18.11
CA PRO A 64 -0.33 -6.31 17.37
C PRO A 64 -1.77 -6.53 16.86
N ARG A 65 -2.78 -5.99 17.55
CA ARG A 65 -4.21 -6.12 17.18
C ARG A 65 -4.60 -5.24 15.98
N ALA A 66 -3.79 -4.25 15.65
CA ALA A 66 -3.99 -3.40 14.49
C ALA A 66 -3.59 -4.11 13.17
N VAL A 67 -2.80 -5.18 13.26
CA VAL A 67 -2.24 -5.89 12.12
C VAL A 67 -3.30 -6.76 11.44
N ALA A 68 -3.59 -6.46 10.19
CA ALA A 68 -4.26 -7.38 9.28
C ALA A 68 -3.21 -8.23 8.54
N VAL A 69 -3.61 -9.36 7.97
CA VAL A 69 -2.68 -10.26 7.25
C VAL A 69 -2.07 -9.54 6.05
N PRO A 70 -0.74 -9.30 5.99
CA PRO A 70 -0.11 -8.62 4.88
C PRO A 70 -0.30 -9.36 3.56
N ALA A 71 -0.60 -8.66 2.48
CA ALA A 71 -0.92 -9.28 1.19
C ALA A 71 0.00 -8.86 0.03
N SER A 72 0.85 -7.84 0.23
CA SER A 72 1.72 -7.30 -0.81
C SER A 72 2.59 -8.35 -1.50
N LEU A 73 3.26 -9.23 -0.75
CA LEU A 73 4.17 -10.22 -1.36
C LEU A 73 3.42 -11.18 -2.28
N ASN A 74 2.30 -11.73 -1.80
CA ASN A 74 1.47 -12.61 -2.63
C ASN A 74 0.95 -11.86 -3.87
N GLY A 75 0.45 -10.63 -3.71
CA GLY A 75 0.03 -9.79 -4.83
C GLY A 75 1.12 -9.60 -5.89
N LEU A 76 2.34 -9.27 -5.47
CA LEU A 76 3.50 -9.12 -6.36
C LEU A 76 3.87 -10.44 -7.04
N TYR A 77 3.90 -11.55 -6.30
CA TYR A 77 4.29 -12.84 -6.85
C TYR A 77 3.28 -13.35 -7.88
N ARG A 78 1.98 -13.19 -7.62
CA ARG A 78 0.94 -13.53 -8.61
C ARG A 78 0.97 -12.62 -9.83
N ALA A 79 1.27 -11.33 -9.64
CA ALA A 79 1.51 -10.41 -10.74
C ALA A 79 2.74 -10.82 -11.57
N PHE A 80 3.80 -11.30 -10.92
CA PHE A 80 4.97 -11.88 -11.56
C PHE A 80 4.61 -13.15 -12.35
N GLU A 81 3.89 -14.09 -11.76
CA GLU A 81 3.44 -15.32 -12.43
C GLU A 81 2.61 -15.01 -13.67
N LYS A 82 1.72 -14.01 -13.60
CA LYS A 82 0.77 -13.71 -14.68
C LYS A 82 1.32 -12.76 -15.75
N TYR A 83 2.02 -11.69 -15.36
CA TYR A 83 2.32 -10.56 -16.25
C TYR A 83 3.82 -10.26 -16.42
N SER A 84 4.73 -11.02 -15.81
CA SER A 84 6.17 -10.81 -16.03
C SER A 84 6.58 -11.03 -17.48
N SER A 85 7.72 -10.46 -17.87
CA SER A 85 8.25 -10.67 -19.23
C SER A 85 8.73 -12.10 -19.49
N LYS A 86 8.86 -12.92 -18.44
CA LYS A 86 9.53 -14.23 -18.42
C LYS A 86 11.03 -14.19 -18.76
N ARG A 87 11.63 -13.01 -18.90
CA ARG A 87 13.08 -12.83 -19.13
C ARG A 87 13.89 -12.74 -17.84
N LEU A 88 13.25 -12.33 -16.75
CA LEU A 88 13.85 -12.19 -15.43
C LEU A 88 13.17 -13.16 -14.46
N SER A 89 13.97 -13.85 -13.67
CA SER A 89 13.49 -14.64 -12.53
C SER A 89 13.11 -13.74 -11.35
N TRP A 90 12.29 -14.25 -10.43
CA TRP A 90 11.95 -13.55 -9.18
C TRP A 90 13.20 -13.08 -8.43
N ARG A 91 14.22 -13.95 -8.33
CA ARG A 91 15.52 -13.63 -7.74
C ARG A 91 16.19 -12.43 -8.40
N GLN A 92 16.15 -12.33 -9.73
CA GLN A 92 16.73 -11.20 -10.46
C GLN A 92 15.97 -9.89 -10.21
N LEU A 93 14.66 -9.94 -9.96
CA LEU A 93 13.86 -8.76 -9.60
C LEU A 93 14.12 -8.27 -8.17
N VAL A 94 14.40 -9.19 -7.24
CA VAL A 94 14.65 -8.88 -5.81
C VAL A 94 16.09 -8.43 -5.56
N LYS A 95 17.05 -8.95 -6.34
CA LYS A 95 18.50 -8.70 -6.16
C LYS A 95 18.87 -7.20 -6.06
N PRO A 96 18.36 -6.29 -6.91
CA PRO A 96 18.67 -4.87 -6.81
C PRO A 96 18.28 -4.26 -5.46
N THR A 97 17.17 -4.70 -4.86
CA THR A 97 16.74 -4.25 -3.53
C THR A 97 17.69 -4.73 -2.44
N ILE A 98 18.15 -5.98 -2.50
CA ILE A 98 19.15 -6.51 -1.56
C ILE A 98 20.44 -5.69 -1.63
N GLU A 99 20.93 -5.40 -2.84
CA GLU A 99 22.14 -4.58 -3.03
C GLU A 99 21.95 -3.14 -2.55
N LEU A 100 20.77 -2.56 -2.81
CA LEU A 100 20.41 -1.22 -2.37
C LEU A 100 20.39 -1.12 -0.84
N CYS A 101 19.78 -2.09 -0.15
CA CYS A 101 19.73 -2.19 1.30
C CYS A 101 21.13 -2.24 1.94
N LEU A 102 22.07 -2.95 1.31
CA LEU A 102 23.43 -3.13 1.83
C LEU A 102 24.35 -1.94 1.53
N ARG A 103 24.19 -1.33 0.35
CA ARG A 103 24.95 -0.14 -0.06
C ARG A 103 24.53 1.12 0.72
N GLY A 104 23.28 1.15 1.19
CA GLY A 104 22.68 2.30 1.85
C GLY A 104 21.96 3.22 0.87
N ILE A 105 20.78 3.67 1.32
CA ILE A 105 19.83 4.50 0.58
C ILE A 105 20.03 5.95 0.99
N THR A 106 20.14 6.85 0.01
CA THR A 106 20.22 8.29 0.32
C THR A 106 18.86 8.78 0.80
N VAL A 107 18.82 9.35 2.00
CA VAL A 107 17.60 9.89 2.61
C VAL A 107 17.13 11.11 1.84
N THR A 108 15.88 11.04 1.35
CA THR A 108 15.24 12.13 0.60
C THR A 108 14.74 13.22 1.56
N LYS A 109 14.42 14.40 1.01
CA LYS A 109 13.80 15.48 1.79
C LYS A 109 12.50 15.03 2.46
N LYS A 110 11.67 14.26 1.73
CA LYS A 110 10.36 13.84 2.26
C LYS A 110 10.51 12.78 3.36
N LEU A 111 11.43 11.82 3.17
CA LEU A 111 11.75 10.86 4.23
C LEU A 111 12.27 11.58 5.48
N SER A 112 13.24 12.50 5.36
CA SER A 112 13.77 13.21 6.54
C SER A 112 12.68 14.02 7.27
N GLN A 113 11.74 14.63 6.55
CA GLN A 113 10.61 15.33 7.16
C GLN A 113 9.71 14.38 7.95
N ASP A 114 9.35 13.23 7.36
CA ASP A 114 8.55 12.22 8.05
C ASP A 114 9.33 11.65 9.27
N LEU A 115 10.66 11.47 9.19
CA LEU A 115 11.47 11.02 10.33
C LEU A 115 11.51 12.06 11.47
N SER A 116 11.66 13.36 11.15
CA SER A 116 11.62 14.43 12.15
C SER A 116 10.25 14.55 12.82
N GLU A 117 9.17 14.43 12.04
CA GLU A 117 7.80 14.43 12.55
C GLU A 117 7.57 13.29 13.57
N PHE A 118 8.13 12.11 13.30
CA PHE A 118 7.99 10.91 14.15
C PHE A 118 9.22 10.66 15.05
N GLN A 119 10.05 11.67 15.32
CA GLN A 119 11.29 11.52 16.09
C GLN A 119 11.05 10.90 17.47
N SER A 120 10.01 11.33 18.20
CA SER A 120 9.71 10.78 19.53
C SER A 120 9.39 9.28 19.48
N LEU A 121 8.65 8.83 18.45
CA LEU A 121 8.37 7.40 18.25
C LEU A 121 9.66 6.64 17.97
N ILE A 122 10.47 7.15 17.04
CA ILE A 122 11.73 6.52 16.61
C ILE A 122 12.67 6.39 17.81
N MET A 123 12.88 7.46 18.58
CA MET A 123 13.82 7.50 19.70
C MET A 123 13.38 6.63 20.89
N ASN A 124 12.09 6.30 21.00
CA ASN A 124 11.59 5.43 22.06
C ASN A 124 11.53 3.95 21.67
N ASN A 125 11.87 3.59 20.44
CA ASN A 125 11.90 2.21 19.96
C ASN A 125 13.32 1.80 19.55
N SER A 126 13.91 0.82 20.24
CA SER A 126 15.30 0.40 20.03
C SER A 126 15.59 -0.06 18.59
N ARG A 127 14.63 -0.73 17.93
CA ARG A 127 14.77 -1.20 16.55
C ARG A 127 14.61 -0.08 15.53
N MET A 128 13.71 0.87 15.78
CA MET A 128 13.62 2.06 14.92
C MET A 128 14.88 2.91 15.05
N ARG A 129 15.43 3.07 16.26
CA ARG A 129 16.70 3.78 16.46
C ARG A 129 17.83 3.18 15.64
N SER A 130 18.01 1.87 15.68
CA SER A 130 19.09 1.21 14.92
C SER A 130 18.95 1.36 13.40
N HIS A 131 17.76 1.75 12.91
CA HIS A 131 17.50 1.92 11.48
C HIS A 131 17.45 3.39 11.04
N PHE A 132 16.88 4.29 11.86
CA PHE A 132 16.55 5.66 11.49
C PHE A 132 17.34 6.73 12.25
N VAL A 133 18.26 6.37 13.13
CA VAL A 133 19.11 7.32 13.85
C VAL A 133 20.52 7.27 13.29
N ASN A 134 21.07 8.45 13.00
CA ASN A 134 22.46 8.61 12.65
C ASN A 134 23.31 8.39 13.92
N GLU A 135 24.10 7.31 13.96
CA GLU A 135 24.91 6.96 15.13
C GLU A 135 25.93 8.04 15.51
N THR A 136 26.35 8.87 14.56
CA THR A 136 27.33 9.93 14.80
C THR A 136 26.71 11.15 15.47
N THR A 137 25.52 11.58 15.02
CA THR A 137 24.85 12.77 15.55
C THR A 137 23.91 12.45 16.71
N GLY A 138 23.41 11.21 16.80
CA GLY A 138 22.35 10.82 17.72
C GLY A 138 20.96 11.33 17.33
N GLU A 139 20.83 11.95 16.15
CA GLU A 139 19.57 12.47 15.63
C GLU A 139 18.97 11.54 14.57
N VAL A 140 17.68 11.70 14.30
CA VAL A 140 17.04 10.99 13.17
C VAL A 140 17.70 11.38 11.84
N LEU A 141 17.78 10.44 10.91
CA LEU A 141 18.50 10.64 9.65
C LEU A 141 18.00 11.88 8.89
N ALA A 142 18.94 12.74 8.50
CA ALA A 142 18.68 13.95 7.76
C ALA A 142 18.75 13.72 6.24
N ARG A 143 18.25 14.69 5.45
CA ARG A 143 18.38 14.64 3.98
C ARG A 143 19.85 14.49 3.59
N GLY A 144 20.15 13.50 2.75
CA GLY A 144 21.51 13.20 2.28
C GLY A 144 22.23 12.13 3.08
N ASP A 145 21.77 11.81 4.29
CA ASP A 145 22.30 10.69 5.08
C ASP A 145 22.08 9.35 4.37
N LYS A 146 22.79 8.32 4.84
CA LYS A 146 22.68 6.95 4.33
C LYS A 146 21.89 6.09 5.31
N MET A 147 20.73 5.61 4.87
CA MET A 147 19.91 4.62 5.57
C MET A 147 20.31 3.22 5.10
N SER A 148 20.83 2.39 6.00
CA SER A 148 21.18 0.99 5.72
C SER A 148 20.08 0.05 6.19
N CYS A 149 19.79 -1.00 5.42
CA CYS A 149 18.66 -1.90 5.69
C CYS A 149 19.10 -3.38 5.72
N PRO A 150 20.11 -3.78 6.52
CA PRO A 150 20.68 -5.12 6.47
C PRO A 150 19.70 -6.22 6.91
N LEU A 151 18.79 -5.91 7.84
CA LEU A 151 17.73 -6.83 8.28
C LEU A 151 16.82 -7.22 7.11
N LEU A 152 16.39 -6.23 6.33
CA LEU A 152 15.57 -6.47 5.14
C LEU A 152 16.37 -7.19 4.05
N ALA A 153 17.63 -6.84 3.84
CA ALA A 153 18.49 -7.55 2.89
C ALA A 153 18.60 -9.04 3.22
N ASN A 154 18.76 -9.40 4.50
CA ASN A 154 18.85 -10.79 4.93
C ASN A 154 17.51 -11.50 4.79
N PHE A 155 16.40 -10.88 5.19
CA PHE A 155 15.07 -11.47 5.01
C PHE A 155 14.75 -11.72 3.52
N LEU A 156 15.09 -10.77 2.65
CA LEU A 156 14.91 -10.93 1.21
C LEU A 156 15.80 -12.04 0.63
N ARG A 157 17.02 -12.24 1.16
CA ARG A 157 17.89 -13.38 0.80
C ARG A 157 17.24 -14.71 1.17
N ASP A 158 16.83 -14.85 2.44
CA ASP A 158 16.13 -16.05 2.93
C ASP A 158 14.91 -16.37 2.04
N MET A 159 14.12 -15.35 1.70
CA MET A 159 12.93 -15.47 0.86
C MET A 159 13.25 -15.93 -0.58
N VAL A 160 14.31 -15.40 -1.22
CA VAL A 160 14.65 -15.81 -2.59
C VAL A 160 15.37 -17.16 -2.66
N ASP A 161 15.98 -17.58 -1.55
CA ASP A 161 16.64 -18.88 -1.41
C ASP A 161 15.68 -20.02 -1.06
N ALA A 162 14.46 -19.69 -0.61
CA ALA A 162 13.39 -20.66 -0.41
C ALA A 162 12.84 -21.23 -1.73
N ASP A 163 12.31 -22.46 -1.68
CA ASP A 163 11.70 -23.13 -2.83
C ASP A 163 10.49 -22.36 -3.38
N ASP A 164 9.67 -21.80 -2.47
CA ASP A 164 8.55 -20.93 -2.80
C ASP A 164 8.57 -19.71 -1.84
N PRO A 165 8.75 -18.48 -2.36
CA PRO A 165 8.81 -17.27 -1.53
C PRO A 165 7.47 -16.94 -0.87
N VAL A 166 6.34 -17.32 -1.49
CA VAL A 166 5.00 -17.16 -0.91
C VAL A 166 4.83 -18.16 0.22
N GLU A 167 5.18 -19.44 0.04
CA GLU A 167 5.12 -20.39 1.16
C GLU A 167 6.07 -20.01 2.29
N PHE A 168 7.31 -19.58 1.98
CA PHE A 168 8.27 -19.10 2.99
C PHE A 168 7.68 -18.00 3.86
N PHE A 169 7.09 -16.98 3.22
CA PHE A 169 6.48 -15.88 3.93
C PHE A 169 5.23 -16.39 4.65
N TYR A 170 4.25 -16.98 3.96
CA TYR A 170 2.90 -17.22 4.49
C TYR A 170 2.77 -18.45 5.40
N ARG A 171 3.53 -19.51 5.19
CA ARG A 171 3.38 -20.80 5.92
C ARG A 171 4.67 -21.40 6.45
N GLY A 172 5.81 -20.81 6.11
CA GLY A 172 7.14 -21.35 6.38
C GLY A 172 7.88 -20.67 7.54
N GLN A 173 9.20 -20.65 7.44
CA GLN A 173 10.05 -20.06 8.47
C GLN A 173 9.83 -18.54 8.61
N GLY A 174 9.47 -17.85 7.53
CA GLY A 174 9.13 -16.42 7.56
C GLY A 174 7.93 -16.13 8.46
N SER A 175 6.82 -16.87 8.27
CA SER A 175 5.61 -16.71 9.08
C SER A 175 5.86 -17.02 10.55
N ALA A 176 6.57 -18.12 10.84
CA ALA A 176 6.88 -18.53 12.21
C ALA A 176 7.68 -17.46 12.97
N ARG A 177 8.66 -16.82 12.30
CA ARG A 177 9.45 -15.75 12.89
C ARG A 177 8.63 -14.46 13.07
N LEU A 178 7.78 -14.10 12.10
CA LEU A 178 6.86 -12.95 12.20
C LEU A 178 5.82 -13.12 13.31
N LEU A 179 5.23 -14.31 13.43
CA LEU A 179 4.30 -14.67 14.48
C LEU A 179 4.92 -14.52 15.87
N LYS A 180 6.13 -15.06 16.03
CA LYS A 180 6.87 -14.94 17.27
C LYS A 180 7.13 -13.48 17.62
N PHE A 181 7.57 -12.67 16.65
CA PHE A 181 7.79 -11.24 16.85
C PHE A 181 6.51 -10.50 17.31
N ILE A 182 5.36 -10.76 16.66
CA ILE A 182 4.07 -10.15 17.00
C ILE A 182 3.62 -10.59 18.40
N GLY A 183 3.89 -11.83 18.81
CA GLY A 183 3.61 -12.33 20.16
C GLY A 183 4.52 -11.75 21.25
N ASP A 184 5.78 -11.46 20.91
CA ASP A 184 6.82 -10.97 21.83
C ASP A 184 6.90 -9.43 21.91
N SER A 185 6.13 -8.68 21.10
CA SER A 185 6.21 -7.22 21.03
C SER A 185 5.88 -6.60 22.40
N GLU A 186 6.81 -5.79 22.94
CA GLU A 186 6.80 -5.16 24.28
C GLU A 186 5.61 -4.21 24.56
N SER A 187 4.63 -4.11 23.66
CA SER A 187 3.35 -3.47 23.95
C SER A 187 2.55 -4.31 24.95
N ASN A 188 2.90 -4.16 26.23
CA ASN A 188 2.19 -4.67 27.40
C ASN A 188 0.66 -4.63 27.24
N SER A 189 0.01 -5.78 27.09
CA SER A 189 -1.29 -6.04 27.73
C SER A 189 -1.65 -7.52 27.64
N THR A 190 -2.05 -8.07 28.78
CA THR A 190 -2.72 -9.36 28.96
C THR A 190 -3.69 -9.74 27.83
N SER A 191 -3.23 -10.49 26.85
CA SER A 191 -4.09 -11.20 25.90
C SER A 191 -3.42 -12.52 25.55
N PRO A 192 -3.75 -13.62 26.28
CA PRO A 192 -3.46 -14.94 25.76
C PRO A 192 -4.25 -15.08 24.45
N GLU A 193 -3.57 -15.53 23.40
CA GLU A 193 -4.12 -15.77 22.06
C GLU A 193 -4.33 -14.49 21.22
N ILE A 194 -3.23 -13.96 20.68
CA ILE A 194 -3.28 -13.43 19.31
C ILE A 194 -3.57 -14.67 18.45
N PRO A 195 -4.76 -14.75 17.82
CA PRO A 195 -5.16 -15.94 17.09
C PRO A 195 -4.08 -16.27 16.05
N LEU A 196 -3.63 -17.53 16.07
CA LEU A 196 -2.55 -18.06 15.25
C LEU A 196 -2.84 -17.77 13.78
N LEU A 197 -2.27 -16.64 13.32
CA LEU A 197 -2.32 -16.09 11.99
C LEU A 197 -2.79 -17.11 10.95
N ALA A 198 -4.06 -17.05 10.58
CA ALA A 198 -4.56 -17.72 9.39
C ALA A 198 -4.01 -17.00 8.14
N TRP A 199 -2.69 -17.08 7.96
CA TRP A 199 -1.97 -16.78 6.71
C TRP A 199 -2.35 -17.78 5.59
N ASP A 200 -3.21 -18.75 5.92
CA ASP A 200 -3.64 -19.87 5.09
C ASP A 200 -4.69 -19.53 4.01
N LYS A 201 -5.09 -18.27 3.82
CA LYS A 201 -5.98 -17.85 2.71
C LYS A 201 -5.31 -17.00 1.63
N SER A 202 -3.98 -16.93 1.60
CA SER A 202 -3.19 -16.25 0.56
C SER A 202 -3.39 -16.79 -0.88
N LYS A 203 -4.17 -17.87 -1.09
CA LYS A 203 -4.55 -18.29 -2.45
C LYS A 203 -5.64 -17.41 -3.09
N LEU A 204 -6.27 -16.52 -2.32
CA LEU A 204 -7.31 -15.63 -2.83
C LEU A 204 -6.73 -14.23 -3.07
N ILE A 205 -6.52 -13.86 -4.33
CA ILE A 205 -6.54 -12.46 -4.74
C ILE A 205 -8.01 -12.06 -4.77
N GLY A 206 -8.34 -10.94 -4.15
CA GLY A 206 -9.69 -10.42 -4.08
C GLY A 206 -10.44 -10.84 -2.82
N ASP A 207 -11.35 -9.95 -2.42
CA ASP A 207 -12.30 -10.21 -1.34
C ASP A 207 -13.15 -11.42 -1.72
N ALA A 208 -13.35 -12.37 -0.80
CA ALA A 208 -14.53 -13.22 -0.93
C ALA A 208 -15.73 -12.26 -0.99
N VAL A 209 -16.66 -12.41 -1.91
CA VAL A 209 -17.77 -11.43 -2.02
C VAL A 209 -18.58 -11.50 -0.71
N PHE A 210 -18.35 -10.54 0.20
CA PHE A 210 -19.05 -10.44 1.49
C PHE A 210 -20.35 -9.64 1.37
N ASP A 211 -20.51 -8.91 0.26
CA ASP A 211 -21.69 -8.13 -0.04
C ASP A 211 -21.89 -8.04 -1.56
N GLU A 212 -22.93 -8.74 -2.04
CA GLU A 212 -23.26 -8.85 -3.45
C GLU A 212 -23.83 -7.53 -4.03
N THR A 213 -24.28 -6.60 -3.18
CA THR A 213 -24.91 -5.33 -3.60
C THR A 213 -23.89 -4.24 -3.95
N ILE A 214 -22.61 -4.42 -3.62
CA ILE A 214 -21.57 -3.40 -3.84
C ILE A 214 -21.45 -3.01 -5.32
N LEU A 215 -21.60 -3.97 -6.23
CA LEU A 215 -21.52 -3.70 -7.67
C LEU A 215 -22.71 -2.88 -8.15
N ASP A 216 -23.92 -3.23 -7.71
CA ASP A 216 -25.14 -2.49 -8.05
C ASP A 216 -25.07 -1.05 -7.51
N ASP A 217 -24.60 -0.87 -6.28
CA ASP A 217 -24.39 0.46 -5.69
C ASP A 217 -23.37 1.29 -6.48
N ALA A 218 -22.26 0.66 -6.89
CA ALA A 218 -21.24 1.32 -7.70
C ALA A 218 -21.81 1.76 -9.05
N GLU A 219 -22.60 0.92 -9.72
CA GLU A 219 -23.29 1.26 -10.96
C GLU A 219 -24.28 2.42 -10.78
N GLN A 220 -25.05 2.41 -9.68
CA GLN A 220 -25.97 3.51 -9.37
C GLN A 220 -25.23 4.82 -9.10
N LEU A 221 -24.10 4.79 -8.39
CA LEU A 221 -23.30 5.98 -8.07
C LEU A 221 -22.75 6.66 -9.33
N VAL A 222 -22.36 5.89 -10.34
CA VAL A 222 -21.90 6.41 -11.65
C VAL A 222 -23.03 6.63 -12.66
N GLY A 223 -24.26 6.28 -12.28
CA GLY A 223 -25.46 6.40 -13.12
C GLY A 223 -25.81 7.84 -13.47
N LYS A 224 -26.50 8.01 -14.62
CA LYS A 224 -26.90 9.32 -15.14
C LYS A 224 -27.67 10.15 -14.12
N ASP A 225 -28.58 9.54 -13.38
CA ASP A 225 -29.42 10.24 -12.41
C ASP A 225 -28.60 10.78 -11.23
N SER A 226 -27.68 9.98 -10.71
CA SER A 226 -26.73 10.39 -9.66
C SER A 226 -25.89 11.59 -10.11
N VAL A 227 -25.31 11.51 -11.32
CA VAL A 227 -24.53 12.61 -11.91
C VAL A 227 -25.37 13.88 -12.08
N GLN A 228 -26.58 13.76 -12.63
CA GLN A 228 -27.49 14.90 -12.81
C GLN A 228 -27.89 15.54 -11.47
N ASN A 229 -28.13 14.73 -10.44
CA ASN A 229 -28.47 15.21 -9.11
C ASN A 229 -27.29 15.97 -8.46
N ILE A 230 -26.06 15.46 -8.59
CA ILE A 230 -24.85 16.15 -8.13
C ILE A 230 -24.68 17.49 -8.86
N LEU A 231 -24.81 17.51 -10.19
CA LEU A 231 -24.71 18.74 -11.00
C LEU A 231 -25.76 19.78 -10.60
N LYS A 232 -26.98 19.38 -10.27
CA LYS A 232 -28.03 20.29 -9.76
C LYS A 232 -27.64 20.92 -8.42
N ARG A 233 -27.05 20.15 -7.49
CA ARG A 233 -26.58 20.67 -6.19
C ARG A 233 -25.49 21.73 -6.34
N PHE A 234 -24.53 21.50 -7.24
CA PHE A 234 -23.47 22.47 -7.56
C PHE A 234 -24.05 23.77 -8.14
N ARG A 235 -24.97 23.66 -9.12
CA ARG A 235 -25.61 24.84 -9.75
C ARG A 235 -26.39 25.68 -8.75
N ASN A 236 -27.05 25.04 -7.79
CA ASN A 236 -27.87 25.73 -6.79
C ASN A 236 -27.05 26.28 -5.61
N ARG A 237 -25.72 26.10 -5.59
CA ARG A 237 -24.82 26.43 -4.46
C ARG A 237 -25.27 25.86 -3.11
N ASN A 238 -26.09 24.81 -3.14
CA ASN A 238 -26.58 24.10 -1.95
C ASN A 238 -25.69 22.89 -1.64
N SER A 239 -24.37 23.08 -1.76
CA SER A 239 -23.41 22.01 -1.49
C SER A 239 -22.91 22.15 -0.05
N PRO A 240 -23.02 21.12 0.81
CA PRO A 240 -22.40 21.17 2.12
C PRO A 240 -20.88 21.31 1.95
N GLU A 241 -20.25 22.06 2.84
CA GLU A 241 -18.80 22.10 2.92
C GLU A 241 -18.31 20.72 3.38
N ILE A 242 -17.46 20.08 2.57
CA ILE A 242 -16.90 18.77 2.87
C ILE A 242 -15.46 18.98 3.32
N GLN A 243 -15.18 18.71 4.60
CA GLN A 243 -13.81 18.56 5.07
C GLN A 243 -13.35 17.14 4.71
N TYR A 244 -12.33 17.06 3.86
CA TYR A 244 -11.70 15.80 3.46
C TYR A 244 -10.23 15.85 3.83
N GLU A 245 -9.81 14.82 4.56
CA GLU A 245 -8.42 14.51 4.81
C GLU A 245 -8.22 13.02 4.49
N SER A 246 -7.10 12.68 3.87
CA SER A 246 -6.74 11.28 3.65
C SER A 246 -6.44 10.63 4.99
N VAL A 247 -7.03 9.46 5.24
CA VAL A 247 -6.81 8.69 6.48
C VAL A 247 -5.81 7.55 6.27
N GLU A 248 -5.31 7.38 5.05
CA GLU A 248 -4.32 6.37 4.68
C GLU A 248 -3.05 7.08 4.17
N GLU A 249 -2.25 7.61 5.11
CA GLU A 249 -1.09 8.47 4.82
C GLU A 249 0.23 7.71 4.61
N GLY A 250 0.33 6.50 5.14
CA GLY A 250 1.45 5.60 4.91
C GLY A 250 1.22 4.88 3.60
N SER A 251 1.48 5.55 2.48
CA SER A 251 1.35 4.96 1.14
C SER A 251 2.41 5.45 0.16
N PHE A 252 2.64 4.64 -0.89
CA PHE A 252 3.37 5.02 -2.10
C PHE A 252 2.75 4.39 -3.34
N SER A 253 3.02 4.97 -4.51
CA SER A 253 2.54 4.46 -5.80
C SER A 253 3.70 4.20 -6.77
N VAL A 254 3.54 3.19 -7.62
CA VAL A 254 4.43 2.83 -8.72
C VAL A 254 3.64 2.89 -10.03
N LEU A 255 4.08 3.76 -10.95
CA LEU A 255 3.49 3.92 -12.27
C LEU A 255 4.52 3.52 -13.33
N VAL A 256 4.16 2.60 -14.21
CA VAL A 256 5.02 2.12 -15.30
C VAL A 256 4.20 2.02 -16.57
N ILE A 257 4.74 2.53 -17.68
CA ILE A 257 4.24 2.34 -19.04
C ILE A 257 5.45 1.87 -19.86
N ASP A 258 5.33 0.75 -20.59
CA ASP A 258 6.40 0.21 -21.42
C ASP A 258 6.23 0.51 -22.92
N GLU A 259 7.28 0.26 -23.70
CA GLU A 259 7.33 0.48 -25.15
C GLU A 259 6.29 -0.35 -25.93
N ARG A 260 5.77 -1.43 -25.34
CA ARG A 260 4.72 -2.28 -25.94
C ARG A 260 3.32 -1.76 -25.63
N GLY A 261 3.21 -0.67 -24.88
CA GLY A 261 1.95 -0.11 -24.43
C GLY A 261 1.33 -0.82 -23.23
N ASN A 262 2.04 -1.75 -22.56
CA ASN A 262 1.57 -2.28 -21.29
C ASN A 262 1.75 -1.22 -20.21
N ALA A 263 0.85 -1.20 -19.24
CA ALA A 263 0.94 -0.27 -18.12
C ALA A 263 0.56 -0.93 -16.79
N VAL A 264 1.15 -0.41 -15.72
CA VAL A 264 0.90 -0.81 -14.35
C VAL A 264 0.78 0.45 -13.51
N SER A 265 -0.35 0.62 -12.84
CA SER A 265 -0.50 1.54 -11.72
C SER A 265 -0.67 0.70 -10.46
N MET A 266 0.21 0.86 -9.50
CA MET A 266 0.19 0.14 -8.23
C MET A 266 0.23 1.13 -7.07
N THR A 267 -0.56 0.89 -6.04
CA THR A 267 -0.50 1.63 -4.78
C THR A 267 -0.34 0.63 -3.64
N SER A 268 0.62 0.87 -2.75
CA SER A 268 0.79 0.11 -1.50
C SER A 268 0.51 1.02 -0.31
N SER A 269 0.04 0.43 0.78
CA SER A 269 -0.13 1.14 2.04
C SER A 269 0.09 0.25 3.25
N LEU A 270 0.47 0.89 4.37
CA LEU A 270 0.42 0.33 5.72
C LEU A 270 -0.79 0.81 6.52
N GLY A 271 -1.67 1.65 5.95
CA GLY A 271 -2.59 2.51 6.71
C GLY A 271 -1.90 3.84 7.06
N ASP A 272 -1.49 3.99 8.31
CA ASP A 272 -0.73 5.15 8.78
C ASP A 272 0.75 5.09 8.36
N LYS A 273 1.42 6.25 8.41
CA LYS A 273 2.89 6.24 8.43
C LYS A 273 3.36 5.42 9.62
N PHE A 274 4.34 4.53 9.40
CA PHE A 274 4.85 3.57 10.37
C PHE A 274 3.83 2.48 10.78
N GLY A 275 2.69 2.37 10.10
CA GLY A 275 1.66 1.35 10.31
C GLY A 275 1.28 1.20 11.79
N ASN A 276 1.31 -0.03 12.30
CA ASN A 276 0.99 -0.33 13.69
C ASN A 276 2.07 0.06 14.71
N ARG A 277 3.16 0.70 14.27
CA ARG A 277 4.34 1.10 15.06
C ARG A 277 5.33 -0.02 15.38
N ASP A 278 5.12 -1.24 14.89
CA ASP A 278 6.06 -2.33 15.06
C ASP A 278 7.03 -2.41 13.88
N PHE A 279 8.29 -2.03 14.13
CA PHE A 279 9.39 -2.30 13.20
C PHE A 279 9.95 -3.70 13.47
N THR A 280 9.74 -4.60 12.52
CA THR A 280 10.08 -6.02 12.67
C THR A 280 11.60 -6.24 12.75
N GLU A 281 12.02 -7.37 13.30
CA GLU A 281 13.41 -7.83 13.22
C GLU A 281 13.86 -8.15 11.77
N PHE A 282 12.95 -8.09 10.80
CA PHE A 282 13.20 -8.28 9.37
C PHE A 282 13.32 -6.97 8.60
N GLY A 283 13.24 -5.81 9.27
CA GLY A 283 13.52 -4.51 8.65
C GLY A 283 12.36 -3.90 7.86
N PHE A 284 11.11 -4.23 8.19
CA PHE A 284 9.91 -3.57 7.65
C PHE A 284 8.84 -3.38 8.73
N PHE A 285 7.91 -2.46 8.51
CA PHE A 285 6.77 -2.19 9.39
C PHE A 285 5.57 -3.09 9.07
N MET A 286 4.77 -3.41 10.09
CA MET A 286 3.47 -4.04 9.92
C MET A 286 2.36 -3.00 9.75
N ASN A 287 1.35 -3.31 8.93
CA ASN A 287 0.20 -2.44 8.71
C ASN A 287 -0.66 -2.27 9.98
N ASN A 288 -1.48 -1.21 9.99
CA ASN A 288 -2.61 -1.06 10.92
C ASN A 288 -3.96 -1.14 10.21
N ALA A 289 -4.08 -1.98 9.18
CA ALA A 289 -5.27 -2.01 8.32
C ALA A 289 -6.54 -2.47 9.04
N MET A 290 -6.44 -3.13 10.20
CA MET A 290 -7.63 -3.41 11.03
C MET A 290 -8.35 -2.13 11.45
N GLY A 291 -7.62 -1.03 11.64
CA GLY A 291 -8.16 0.30 11.94
C GLY A 291 -9.13 0.85 10.88
N ALA A 292 -9.08 0.31 9.66
CA ALA A 292 -9.98 0.71 8.58
C ALA A 292 -11.36 0.02 8.64
N PHE A 293 -11.59 -0.99 9.49
CA PHE A 293 -12.93 -1.52 9.74
C PHE A 293 -13.80 -0.54 10.54
N THR A 294 -15.11 -0.65 10.37
CA THR A 294 -16.09 0.09 11.18
C THR A 294 -16.52 -0.76 12.36
N TYR A 295 -16.21 -0.32 13.58
CA TYR A 295 -16.52 -1.02 14.82
C TYR A 295 -17.80 -0.48 15.47
N GLY A 296 -18.47 -1.31 16.28
CA GLY A 296 -19.66 -0.89 17.03
C GLY A 296 -20.88 -0.57 16.15
N THR A 297 -20.96 -1.18 14.97
CA THR A 297 -22.06 -0.97 14.01
C THR A 297 -23.30 -1.76 14.40
N GLN A 298 -24.48 -1.24 14.10
CA GLN A 298 -25.72 -2.00 14.21
C GLN A 298 -25.83 -2.98 13.03
N LEU A 299 -26.11 -4.26 13.31
CA LEU A 299 -26.29 -5.28 12.26
C LEU A 299 -27.36 -4.82 11.24
N GLY A 300 -27.00 -4.86 9.95
CA GLY A 300 -27.87 -4.44 8.86
C GLY A 300 -27.82 -2.94 8.53
N SER A 301 -27.07 -2.12 9.28
CA SER A 301 -26.82 -0.73 8.91
C SER A 301 -25.83 -0.62 7.75
N MET A 302 -25.82 0.52 7.04
CA MET A 302 -24.87 0.77 5.95
C MET A 302 -23.41 0.67 6.44
N GLU A 303 -23.15 1.12 7.67
CA GLU A 303 -21.83 1.08 8.30
C GLU A 303 -21.38 -0.36 8.58
N SER A 304 -22.31 -1.26 8.91
CA SER A 304 -22.02 -2.67 9.19
C SER A 304 -21.48 -3.44 7.99
N ARG A 305 -21.64 -2.90 6.77
CA ARG A 305 -21.02 -3.44 5.55
C ARG A 305 -19.50 -3.44 5.62
N ASN A 306 -18.90 -2.55 6.42
CA ASN A 306 -17.46 -2.53 6.69
C ASN A 306 -17.14 -3.00 8.12
N ALA A 307 -18.01 -3.77 8.78
CA ALA A 307 -17.69 -4.43 10.04
C ALA A 307 -16.65 -5.54 9.83
N PRO A 308 -15.77 -5.79 10.82
CA PRO A 308 -14.75 -6.84 10.75
C PRO A 308 -15.42 -8.21 10.68
N GLN A 309 -14.95 -9.05 9.76
CA GLN A 309 -15.34 -10.46 9.66
C GLN A 309 -14.10 -11.29 9.35
N PRO A 310 -14.06 -12.58 9.76
CA PRO A 310 -12.96 -13.48 9.41
C PRO A 310 -12.59 -13.43 7.92
N ALA A 311 -11.31 -13.21 7.62
CA ALA A 311 -10.77 -13.15 6.25
C ALA A 311 -11.33 -12.05 5.33
N LYS A 312 -12.13 -11.11 5.86
CA LYS A 312 -12.64 -9.97 5.11
C LYS A 312 -11.57 -8.89 4.93
N CYS A 313 -11.59 -8.20 3.79
CA CYS A 313 -10.75 -7.02 3.59
C CYS A 313 -11.45 -5.75 4.15
N PRO A 314 -10.76 -4.87 4.88
CA PRO A 314 -11.32 -3.58 5.25
C PRO A 314 -11.31 -2.65 4.03
N ARG A 315 -12.16 -1.60 4.07
CA ARG A 315 -12.10 -0.49 3.12
C ARG A 315 -10.67 0.09 3.00
N THR A 316 -10.38 0.68 1.85
CA THR A 316 -9.10 1.33 1.54
C THR A 316 -9.33 2.55 0.66
N GLN A 317 -8.36 3.47 0.66
CA GLN A 317 -8.29 4.61 -0.25
C GLN A 317 -7.34 4.38 -1.44
N MET A 318 -6.65 3.23 -1.50
CA MET A 318 -5.77 2.87 -2.62
C MET A 318 -6.52 2.92 -3.96
N SER A 319 -6.11 3.84 -4.83
CA SER A 319 -6.81 4.19 -6.07
C SER A 319 -5.89 4.13 -7.29
N PRO A 320 -5.41 2.95 -7.73
CA PRO A 320 -4.59 2.82 -8.93
C PRO A 320 -5.44 3.00 -10.19
N VAL A 321 -5.09 3.98 -11.04
CA VAL A 321 -5.85 4.35 -12.24
C VAL A 321 -4.98 4.25 -13.49
N ILE A 322 -5.54 3.67 -14.55
CA ILE A 322 -5.01 3.74 -15.92
C ILE A 322 -6.10 4.30 -16.82
N GLY A 323 -5.79 5.36 -17.56
CA GLY A 323 -6.66 5.91 -18.60
C GLY A 323 -6.29 5.34 -19.96
N VAL A 324 -7.27 4.80 -20.67
CA VAL A 324 -7.11 4.25 -22.03
C VAL A 324 -7.95 5.08 -22.99
N LYS A 325 -7.36 5.47 -24.12
CA LYS A 325 -8.00 6.20 -25.20
C LYS A 325 -7.70 5.49 -26.52
N ASP A 326 -8.74 5.22 -27.31
CA ASP A 326 -8.62 4.57 -28.63
C ASP A 326 -7.83 3.25 -28.60
N GLY A 327 -7.96 2.50 -27.50
CA GLY A 327 -7.24 1.23 -27.31
C GLY A 327 -5.78 1.38 -26.90
N GLU A 328 -5.31 2.58 -26.56
CA GLU A 328 -3.96 2.82 -26.06
C GLU A 328 -3.96 3.47 -24.68
N VAL A 329 -2.95 3.16 -23.86
CA VAL A 329 -2.72 3.85 -22.59
C VAL A 329 -2.42 5.33 -22.85
N SER A 330 -3.22 6.21 -22.27
CA SER A 330 -3.07 7.68 -22.34
C SER A 330 -2.42 8.24 -21.08
N PHE A 331 -2.77 7.70 -19.90
CA PHE A 331 -2.16 8.12 -18.64
C PHE A 331 -2.23 7.02 -17.57
N ALA A 332 -1.39 7.16 -16.54
CA ALA A 332 -1.45 6.39 -15.30
C ALA A 332 -1.37 7.34 -14.10
N SER A 333 -2.12 7.03 -13.04
CA SER A 333 -2.15 7.79 -11.78
C SER A 333 -2.41 6.81 -10.63
N GLY A 334 -2.13 7.21 -9.40
CA GLY A 334 -2.53 6.40 -8.25
C GLY A 334 -2.06 6.95 -6.92
N GLY A 335 -2.73 6.56 -5.84
CA GLY A 335 -2.42 7.01 -4.48
C GLY A 335 -3.57 6.71 -3.54
N THR A 336 -3.55 7.34 -2.38
CA THR A 336 -4.59 7.22 -1.34
C THR A 336 -5.35 8.53 -1.10
N ASP A 337 -4.89 9.63 -1.68
CA ASP A 337 -5.58 10.93 -1.67
C ASP A 337 -6.65 10.97 -2.78
N TYR A 338 -7.92 10.80 -2.41
CA TYR A 338 -9.04 10.81 -3.35
C TYR A 338 -9.20 12.16 -4.04
N LEU A 339 -9.04 13.26 -3.31
CA LEU A 339 -9.17 14.60 -3.89
C LEU A 339 -8.04 14.82 -4.89
N GLY A 340 -6.81 14.49 -4.50
CA GLY A 340 -5.65 14.57 -5.39
C GLY A 340 -5.76 13.67 -6.62
N THR A 341 -6.34 12.48 -6.45
CA THR A 341 -6.61 11.55 -7.54
C THR A 341 -7.63 12.14 -8.51
N CYS A 342 -8.78 12.63 -8.02
CA CYS A 342 -9.79 13.30 -8.84
C CYS A 342 -9.21 14.49 -9.63
N MET A 343 -8.37 15.30 -8.98
CA MET A 343 -7.70 16.44 -9.61
C MET A 343 -6.71 15.99 -10.69
N SER A 344 -5.93 14.94 -10.43
CA SER A 344 -5.03 14.33 -11.42
C SER A 344 -5.78 13.77 -12.64
N LEU A 345 -6.90 13.08 -12.41
CA LEU A 345 -7.76 12.59 -13.49
C LEU A 345 -8.36 13.74 -14.30
N LEU A 346 -8.85 14.81 -13.64
CA LEU A 346 -9.38 15.97 -14.32
C LEU A 346 -8.32 16.64 -15.20
N GLY A 347 -7.10 16.81 -14.67
CA GLY A 347 -5.96 17.33 -15.44
C GLY A 347 -5.65 16.48 -16.66
N ALA A 348 -5.62 15.15 -16.51
CA ALA A 348 -5.39 14.22 -17.61
C ALA A 348 -6.49 14.26 -18.69
N LEU A 349 -7.76 14.29 -18.27
CA LEU A 349 -8.91 14.28 -19.19
C LEU A 349 -9.13 15.59 -19.92
N THR A 350 -8.77 16.72 -19.30
CA THR A 350 -8.96 18.06 -19.88
C THR A 350 -7.71 18.61 -20.57
N SER A 351 -6.57 17.90 -20.44
CA SER A 351 -5.25 18.41 -20.84
C SER A 351 -4.86 19.73 -20.15
N LEU A 352 -5.48 20.05 -19.00
CA LEU A 352 -5.20 21.25 -18.22
C LEU A 352 -4.20 20.89 -17.12
N GLU A 353 -2.92 21.14 -17.39
CA GLU A 353 -1.81 20.84 -16.47
C GLU A 353 -1.89 21.62 -15.15
N SER A 354 -2.72 22.68 -15.09
CA SER A 354 -2.97 23.49 -13.89
C SER A 354 -3.77 22.79 -12.79
N PHE A 355 -4.44 21.66 -13.09
CA PHE A 355 -5.30 20.94 -12.12
C PHE A 355 -4.56 19.85 -11.35
N HIS A 356 -3.23 19.88 -11.29
CA HIS A 356 -2.48 18.85 -10.60
C HIS A 356 -2.40 19.09 -9.07
N SER A 357 -2.76 18.09 -8.27
CA SER A 357 -2.47 18.10 -6.83
C SER A 357 -1.05 17.58 -6.64
N GLY A 358 -0.20 18.34 -5.95
CA GLY A 358 1.23 18.00 -5.82
C GLY A 358 1.53 16.66 -5.15
N ASN A 359 0.54 16.00 -4.54
CA ASN A 359 0.70 14.79 -3.75
C ASN A 359 0.36 13.49 -4.50
N VAL A 360 -0.32 13.55 -5.65
CA VAL A 360 -0.70 12.36 -6.42
C VAL A 360 0.06 12.34 -7.74
N PRO A 361 0.86 11.31 -8.03
CA PRO A 361 1.63 11.25 -9.28
C PRO A 361 0.73 11.07 -10.49
N LEU A 362 1.01 11.81 -11.57
CA LEU A 362 0.37 11.65 -12.87
C LEU A 362 1.43 11.45 -13.96
N LEU A 363 1.36 10.30 -14.62
CA LEU A 363 2.20 9.95 -15.77
C LEU A 363 1.37 9.99 -17.04
N LEU A 364 1.71 10.89 -17.97
CA LEU A 364 1.03 11.05 -19.26
C LEU A 364 1.86 10.40 -20.38
N LYS A 365 1.19 9.70 -21.31
CA LYS A 365 1.77 9.26 -22.58
C LYS A 365 1.35 10.24 -23.68
N LYS A 366 2.30 11.03 -24.17
CA LYS A 366 2.14 11.95 -25.31
C LYS A 366 2.90 11.40 -26.52
N GLU A 367 2.72 12.00 -27.69
CA GLU A 367 3.39 11.58 -28.93
C GLU A 367 4.92 11.64 -28.83
N ASP A 368 5.45 12.59 -28.06
CA ASP A 368 6.87 12.81 -27.83
C ASP A 368 7.44 12.01 -26.64
N GLY A 369 6.63 11.17 -25.98
CA GLY A 369 7.06 10.26 -24.93
C GLY A 369 6.27 10.36 -23.63
N LEU A 370 6.90 9.96 -22.53
CA LEU A 370 6.30 9.97 -21.20
C LEU A 370 6.60 11.28 -20.47
N HIS A 371 5.55 11.90 -19.92
CA HIS A 371 5.63 13.14 -19.16
C HIS A 371 5.10 12.92 -17.76
N SER A 372 5.94 13.20 -16.76
CA SER A 372 5.52 13.19 -15.35
C SER A 372 5.09 14.58 -14.94
N LEU A 373 3.82 14.73 -14.59
CA LEU A 373 3.32 15.87 -13.82
C LEU A 373 3.35 15.42 -12.36
N SER A 374 4.37 15.86 -11.64
CA SER A 374 4.47 15.72 -10.19
C SER A 374 5.26 16.88 -9.62
N SER A 375 4.86 17.35 -8.44
CA SER A 375 5.63 18.36 -7.71
C SER A 375 6.98 17.80 -7.20
N ASP A 376 7.08 16.48 -7.04
CA ASP A 376 8.28 15.78 -6.59
C ASP A 376 9.03 15.16 -7.78
N LYS A 377 10.17 15.76 -8.14
CA LYS A 377 11.04 15.29 -9.23
C LYS A 377 11.85 14.03 -8.88
N SER A 378 11.62 13.41 -7.72
CA SER A 378 12.23 12.11 -7.36
C SER A 378 11.60 10.92 -8.10
N LEU A 379 10.54 11.14 -8.89
CA LEU A 379 10.02 10.18 -9.85
C LEU A 379 11.06 9.86 -10.92
N LEU A 380 11.57 8.63 -10.88
CA LEU A 380 12.34 8.03 -11.96
C LEU A 380 11.38 7.72 -13.13
N ALA A 381 11.21 8.67 -14.04
CA ALA A 381 10.69 8.38 -15.37
C ALA A 381 11.85 7.80 -16.19
N GLY A 382 11.89 6.47 -16.32
CA GLY A 382 12.83 5.78 -17.19
C GLY A 382 12.26 5.62 -18.61
N TYR A 383 13.11 5.86 -19.61
CA TYR A 383 12.94 5.40 -20.99
C TYR A 383 13.68 4.07 -21.16
#